data_AF-A0A529Y3Z7-F1
#
_entry.id   AF-A0A529Y3Z7-F1
#
_cell.length_a   1.000
_cell.length_b   1.000
_cell.length_c   1.000
_cell.angle_alpha   90.00
_cell.angle_beta   90.00
_cell.angle_gamma   90.00
#
_symmetry.space_group_name_H-M   'P 1'
#
loop_
_entity.id
_entity.type
_entity.pdbx_description
1 polymer ?
#
loop_
_entity_poly.entity_id
_entity_poly.type
_entity_poly.pdbx_seq_one_letter_code
_entity_poly.pdbx_strand_id
1 'polypeptide(L)' 'MKIKLTSIYVDDQEKALAFYTGVLGFTRKADFTNGPFRWLTVTSPDDPDGT' A
#
# COMPACT_ATOMS: atom_id res chain seq x y z
N MET A 1 14.31 16.93 4.96
CA MET A 1 13.66 15.71 5.49
C MET A 1 12.35 15.53 4.75
N LYS A 2 12.08 14.35 4.16
CA LYS A 2 10.81 14.02 3.49
C LYS A 2 10.14 12.86 4.23
N ILE A 3 8.82 12.90 4.38
CA ILE A 3 8.06 11.74 4.86
C ILE A 3 8.00 10.75 3.70
N LYS A 4 8.33 9.50 4.01
CA LYS A 4 8.58 8.44 3.04
C LYS A 4 7.50 7.35 3.13
N LEU A 5 7.21 6.95 4.37
CA LEU A 5 6.16 5.99 4.70
C LEU A 5 5.15 6.60 5.66
N THR A 6 3.88 6.26 5.46
CA THR A 6 2.80 6.52 6.43
C THR A 6 1.93 5.28 6.55
N SER A 7 1.47 5.01 7.78
CA SER A 7 0.61 3.86 8.07
C SER A 7 -0.84 4.30 8.16
N ILE A 8 -1.71 3.60 7.42
CA ILE A 8 -3.16 3.83 7.44
C ILE A 8 -3.83 2.54 7.90
N TYR A 9 -4.61 2.63 8.99
CA TYR A 9 -5.40 1.51 9.47
C TYR A 9 -6.67 1.37 8.63
N VAL A 10 -6.98 0.14 8.25
CA VAL A 10 -8.13 -0.21 7.42
C VAL A 10 -8.81 -1.45 7.99
N ASP A 11 -10.12 -1.55 7.82
CA ASP A 11 -10.90 -2.69 8.32
C ASP A 11 -10.63 -3.98 7.51
N ASP A 12 -10.29 -3.84 6.24
CA ASP A 12 -10.05 -4.94 5.30
C ASP A 12 -8.96 -4.52 4.29
N GLN A 13 -7.81 -5.19 4.35
CA GLN A 13 -6.65 -4.87 3.50
C GLN A 13 -6.90 -5.21 2.02
N GLU A 14 -7.76 -6.17 1.71
CA GLU A 14 -8.08 -6.52 0.32
C GLU A 14 -8.96 -5.45 -0.33
N LYS A 15 -9.97 -4.97 0.41
CA LYS A 15 -10.79 -3.83 -0.04
C LYS A 15 -9.96 -2.57 -0.19
N ALA A 16 -9.03 -2.33 0.74
CA ALA A 16 -8.11 -1.20 0.65
C ALA A 16 -7.23 -1.32 -0.61
N LEU A 17 -6.63 -2.49 -0.87
CA LEU A 17 -5.84 -2.71 -2.08
C LEU A 17 -6.63 -2.40 -3.36
N ALA A 18 -7.86 -2.90 -3.47
CA ALA A 18 -8.72 -2.64 -4.62
C ALA A 18 -9.06 -1.16 -4.78
N PHE A 19 -9.32 -0.44 -3.69
CA PHE A 19 -9.59 0.99 -3.72
C PHE A 19 -8.35 1.81 -4.13
N TYR A 20 -7.22 1.59 -3.47
CA TYR A 20 -6.00 2.37 -3.75
C TYR A 20 -5.47 2.12 -5.16
N THR A 21 -5.55 0.89 -5.67
CA THR A 21 -5.06 0.57 -7.03
C THR A 21 -6.09 0.85 -8.12
N GLY A 22 -7.36 0.50 -7.90
CA GLY A 22 -8.41 0.60 -8.91
C GLY A 22 -9.06 1.98 -9.00
N VAL A 23 -9.19 2.69 -7.88
CA VAL A 23 -9.85 4.01 -7.85
C VAL A 23 -8.83 5.13 -7.82
N LEU A 24 -7.83 5.04 -6.95
CA LEU A 24 -6.83 6.10 -6.78
C LEU A 24 -5.61 5.95 -7.70
N GLY A 25 -5.47 4.83 -8.41
CA GLY A 25 -4.39 4.60 -9.37
C GLY A 25 -3.00 4.39 -8.75
N PHE A 26 -2.92 4.06 -7.45
CA PHE A 26 -1.67 3.67 -6.82
C PHE A 26 -1.20 2.32 -7.34
N THR A 27 0.09 2.05 -7.23
CA THR A 27 0.69 0.77 -7.58
C THR A 27 1.00 -0.03 -6.33
N ARG A 28 0.71 -1.32 -6.34
CA ARG A 28 1.10 -2.23 -5.25
C ARG A 28 2.62 -2.40 -5.23
N LYS A 29 3.26 -2.01 -4.13
CA LYS A 29 4.71 -2.13 -3.94
C LYS A 29 5.08 -3.43 -3.23
N ALA A 30 4.39 -3.77 -2.14
CA ALA A 30 4.64 -4.98 -1.37
C ALA A 30 3.32 -5.55 -0.86
N ASP A 31 3.17 -6.86 -0.93
CA ASP A 31 1.99 -7.58 -0.43
C ASP A 31 2.40 -9.01 -0.08
N PHE A 32 2.62 -9.26 1.22
CA PHE A 32 3.03 -10.57 1.71
C PHE A 32 2.54 -10.81 3.14
N THR A 33 2.38 -12.08 3.49
CA THR A 33 1.94 -12.51 4.82
C THR A 33 3.13 -12.96 5.66
N ASN A 34 3.16 -12.54 6.91
CA ASN A 34 4.10 -13.00 7.93
C ASN A 34 3.32 -13.46 9.17
N GLY A 35 3.05 -14.77 9.24
CA GLY A 35 2.20 -15.35 10.26
C GLY A 35 0.77 -14.79 10.18
N PRO A 36 0.19 -14.27 11.28
CA PRO A 36 -1.16 -13.72 11.27
C PRO A 36 -1.25 -12.31 10.66
N PHE A 37 -0.12 -11.69 10.34
CA PHE A 37 -0.07 -10.31 9.82
C PHE A 37 0.16 -10.31 8.31
N ARG A 38 -0.53 -9.42 7.60
CA ARG A 38 -0.25 -9.13 6.18
C ARG A 38 0.34 -7.73 6.05
N TRP A 39 1.50 -7.66 5.43
CA TRP A 39 2.17 -6.42 5.08
C TRP A 39 1.72 -5.99 3.69
N LEU A 40 1.04 -4.84 3.61
CA LEU A 40 0.56 -4.27 2.36
C LEU A 40 1.07 -2.84 2.23
N THR A 41 1.75 -2.54 1.12
CA THR A 41 2.25 -1.20 0.79
C THR A 41 1.88 -0.86 -0.65
N VAL A 42 1.31 0.32 -0.84
CA VAL A 42 1.02 0.92 -2.14
C VAL A 42 1.83 2.21 -2.29
N THR A 43 2.20 2.55 -3.52
CA THR A 43 2.99 3.74 -3.85
C THR A 43 2.36 4.51 -5.01
N SER A 44 2.80 5.75 -5.20
CA SER A 44 2.42 6.55 -6.37
C SER A 44 2.91 5.88 -7.66
N PRO A 45 2.12 5.89 -8.76
CA PRO A 45 2.57 5.41 -10.05
C PRO A 45 3.76 6.22 -10.61
N ASP A 46 3.92 7.48 -10.19
CA ASP A 46 5.02 8.35 -10.64
C ASP A 46 6.37 8.04 -9.95
N ASP A 47 6.34 7.32 -8.83
CA ASP A 47 7.54 6.87 -8.10
C ASP A 47 7.35 5.44 -7.57
N PRO A 48 7.42 4.41 -8.44
CA PRO A 48 7.19 3.02 -8.06
C PRO A 48 8.21 2.48 -7.04
N ASP A 49 9.42 3.03 -7.06
CA ASP A 49 10.50 2.68 -6.12
C ASP A 49 10.49 3.56 -4.86
N GLY A 50 9.64 4.59 -4.83
CA GLY A 50 9.45 5.54 -3.73
C GLY A 50 9.34 4.85 -2.38
N THR A 51 10.21 5.23 -1.44
CA THR A 51 10.35 4.64 -0.10
C THR A 51 9.55 5.39 0.92
#